data_AF-A0A945YM79-F1
#
_entry.id   AF-A0A945YM79-F1
#
_cell.length_a   1.000
_cell.length_b   1.000
_cell.length_c   1.000
_cell.angle_alpha   90.00
_cell.angle_beta   90.00
_cell.angle_gamma   90.00
#
_symmetry.space_group_name_H-M   'P 1'
#
loop_
_entity.id
_entity.type
_entity.pdbx_description
1 polymer ?
#
loop_
_entity_poly.entity_id
_entity_poly.type
_entity_poly.pdbx_seq_one_letter_code
_entity_poly.pdbx_strand_id
1 'polypeptide(L)'
;HQPVTRSEIEEIRGVSVSSGTIDILLELEWIKLGRRRQSPGRPVTFIVTQVFLDHFGMESSKDLPGIKELRDAGLLDNRPPPGSMTESNINDFIEDDDQEDMFE
;
A
#
# COMPACT_ATOMS: atom_id res chain seq x y z
N HIS A 1 -7.39 -8.58 1.19
CA HIS A 1 -8.26 -7.59 1.86
C HIS A 1 -9.66 -7.46 1.25
N GLN A 2 -10.00 -8.17 0.17
CA GLN A 2 -11.37 -8.13 -0.36
C GLN A 2 -12.36 -8.93 0.51
N PRO A 3 -13.65 -8.52 0.63
CA PRO A 3 -14.24 -7.28 0.10
C PRO A 3 -13.79 -6.05 0.88
N VAL A 4 -13.46 -4.95 0.18
CA VAL A 4 -12.84 -3.74 0.77
C VAL A 4 -13.60 -2.46 0.44
N THR A 5 -13.70 -1.53 1.39
CA THR A 5 -14.34 -0.21 1.20
C THR A 5 -13.34 0.84 0.74
N ARG A 6 -13.81 1.97 0.21
CA ARG A 6 -12.92 3.10 -0.16
C ARG A 6 -12.07 3.57 1.02
N SER A 7 -12.66 3.71 2.20
CA SER A 7 -11.94 4.16 3.40
C SER A 7 -10.83 3.19 3.80
N GLU A 8 -11.07 1.88 3.74
CA GLU A 8 -10.04 0.87 4.01
C GLU A 8 -8.91 0.93 2.97
N ILE A 9 -9.21 1.23 1.70
CA ILE A 9 -8.17 1.43 0.67
C ILE A 9 -7.31 2.65 1.00
N GLU A 10 -7.93 3.76 1.38
CA GLU A 10 -7.24 5.01 1.74
C GLU A 10 -6.37 4.84 2.98
N GLU A 11 -6.86 4.12 3.99
CA GLU A 11 -6.12 3.78 5.20
C GLU A 11 -4.86 2.96 4.88
N ILE A 12 -4.97 1.94 4.03
CA ILE A 12 -3.83 1.10 3.63
C ILE A 12 -2.82 1.90 2.80
N ARG A 13 -3.29 2.80 1.91
CA ARG A 13 -2.41 3.60 1.05
C ARG A 13 -1.76 4.77 1.78
N GLY A 14 -2.30 5.19 2.93
CA GLY A 14 -1.87 6.39 3.65
C GLY A 14 -2.17 7.71 2.92
N VAL A 15 -2.90 7.65 1.81
CA VAL A 15 -3.28 8.82 1.00
C VAL A 15 -4.70 8.65 0.47
N SER A 16 -5.36 9.78 0.21
CA SER A 16 -6.69 9.78 -0.40
C SER A 16 -6.67 9.12 -1.78
N VAL A 17 -7.74 8.40 -2.10
CA VAL A 17 -7.95 7.84 -3.43
C VAL A 17 -8.65 8.91 -4.24
N SER A 18 -8.09 9.27 -5.39
CA SER A 18 -8.76 10.21 -6.29
C SER A 18 -10.11 9.64 -6.74
N SER A 19 -11.13 10.48 -6.89
CA SER A 19 -12.46 9.99 -7.26
C SER A 19 -12.46 9.17 -8.55
N GLY A 20 -11.68 9.59 -9.56
CA GLY A 20 -11.61 8.89 -10.85
C GLY A 20 -10.84 7.57 -10.83
N THR A 21 -10.01 7.29 -9.82
CA THR A 21 -9.22 6.04 -9.80
C THR A 21 -10.12 4.81 -9.72
N ILE A 22 -11.14 4.85 -8.85
CA ILE A 22 -12.09 3.74 -8.70
C ILE A 22 -12.95 3.62 -9.96
N ASP A 23 -13.36 4.75 -10.54
CA ASP A 23 -14.17 4.78 -11.75
C ASP A 23 -13.43 4.13 -12.93
N ILE A 24 -12.15 4.45 -13.12
CA ILE A 24 -11.32 3.82 -14.15
C ILE A 24 -11.20 2.30 -13.93
N LEU A 25 -11.01 1.85 -12.69
CA LEU A 25 -10.92 0.42 -12.39
C LEU A 25 -12.24 -0.33 -12.63
N LEU A 26 -13.38 0.36 -12.44
CA LEU A 26 -14.70 -0.17 -12.77
C LEU A 26 -14.92 -0.22 -14.29
N GLU A 27 -14.49 0.82 -15.01
CA GLU A 27 -14.59 0.91 -16.48
C GLU A 27 -13.73 -0.13 -17.20
N LEU A 28 -12.53 -0.39 -16.68
CA LEU A 28 -11.66 -1.49 -17.13
C LEU A 28 -12.18 -2.87 -16.73
N GLU A 29 -13.28 -2.95 -16.00
CA GLU A 29 -13.84 -4.16 -15.41
C GLU A 29 -12.86 -4.91 -14.50
N TRP A 30 -11.83 -4.25 -13.96
CA TRP A 30 -10.85 -4.88 -13.07
C TRP A 30 -11.42 -5.11 -11.66
N ILE A 31 -12.33 -4.24 -11.25
CA ILE A 31 -13.08 -4.39 -10.00
C ILE A 31 -14.58 -4.32 -10.27
N LYS A 32 -15.37 -4.82 -9.32
CA LYS A 32 -16.82 -4.66 -9.30
C LYS A 32 -17.33 -4.39 -7.90
N LEU A 33 -18.58 -3.92 -7.82
CA LEU A 33 -19.25 -3.70 -6.54
C LEU A 33 -19.50 -5.03 -5.85
N GLY A 34 -19.03 -5.12 -4.61
CA GLY A 34 -19.28 -6.21 -3.68
C GLY A 34 -20.51 -5.96 -2.80
N ARG A 35 -20.64 -6.74 -1.72
CA ARG A 35 -21.72 -6.56 -0.75
C ARG A 35 -21.48 -5.30 0.07
N ARG A 36 -22.54 -4.59 0.43
CA ARG A 36 -22.42 -3.46 1.38
C ARG A 36 -21.98 -3.98 2.75
N ARG A 37 -21.05 -3.28 3.40
CA ARG A 37 -20.57 -3.62 4.74
C ARG A 37 -21.68 -3.41 5.77
N GLN A 38 -21.74 -4.26 6.80
CA GLN A 38 -22.67 -4.10 7.93
C GLN A 38 -22.06 -3.22 9.02
N SER A 39 -21.61 -2.02 8.64
CA SER A 39 -21.10 -0.97 9.51
C SER A 39 -21.95 0.30 9.34
N PRO A 40 -21.86 1.30 10.25
CA PRO A 40 -22.56 2.57 10.09
C PRO A 40 -22.32 3.20 8.71
N GLY A 41 -23.38 3.74 8.09
CA GLY A 41 -23.35 4.26 6.71
C GLY A 41 -23.40 3.20 5.61
N ARG A 42 -23.25 1.91 5.97
CA ARG A 42 -23.30 0.75 5.06
C ARG A 42 -22.53 0.99 3.76
N PRO A 43 -21.22 1.28 3.81
CA PRO A 43 -20.45 1.61 2.63
C PRO A 43 -20.42 0.45 1.63
N VAL A 44 -20.28 0.80 0.35
CA VAL A 44 -20.07 -0.17 -0.73
C VAL A 44 -18.67 -0.75 -0.61
N THR A 45 -18.53 -2.04 -0.95
CA THR A 45 -17.22 -2.71 -1.05
C THR A 45 -16.89 -2.99 -2.50
N PHE A 46 -15.61 -3.25 -2.75
CA PHE A 46 -15.06 -3.62 -4.05
C PHE A 46 -14.40 -5.00 -3.95
N ILE A 47 -14.49 -5.74 -5.04
CA ILE A 47 -13.85 -7.04 -5.25
C ILE A 47 -13.23 -7.10 -6.64
N VAL A 48 -12.17 -7.88 -6.82
CA VAL A 48 -11.59 -8.09 -8.14
C VAL A 48 -12.50 -8.96 -9.01
N THR A 49 -12.39 -8.80 -10.32
CA THR A 49 -13.11 -9.60 -11.30
C THR A 49 -12.21 -10.68 -11.90
N GLN A 50 -12.79 -11.52 -12.76
CA GLN A 50 -12.01 -12.48 -13.55
C GLN A 50 -11.13 -11.77 -14.58
N VAL A 51 -11.58 -10.66 -15.17
CA VAL A 51 -10.80 -9.87 -16.14
C VAL A 51 -9.46 -9.41 -15.56
N PHE A 52 -9.46 -8.97 -14.30
CA PHE A 52 -8.23 -8.67 -13.58
C PHE A 52 -7.33 -9.90 -13.46
N LEU A 53 -7.87 -11.04 -13.01
CA LEU A 53 -7.08 -12.27 -12.81
C LEU A 53 -6.48 -12.76 -14.13
N ASP A 54 -7.25 -12.77 -15.21
CA ASP A 54 -6.82 -13.17 -16.55
C ASP A 54 -5.70 -12.26 -17.07
N HIS A 55 -5.79 -10.94 -16.82
CA HIS A 55 -4.76 -9.99 -17.22
C HIS A 55 -3.39 -10.28 -16.56
N PHE A 56 -3.40 -10.77 -15.32
CA PHE A 56 -2.19 -11.13 -14.58
C PHE A 56 -1.84 -12.63 -14.67
N GLY A 57 -2.59 -13.41 -15.46
CA GLY A 57 -2.37 -14.85 -15.61
C GLY A 57 -2.60 -15.66 -14.32
N MET A 58 -3.50 -15.19 -13.45
CA MET A 58 -3.84 -15.85 -12.19
C MET A 58 -5.16 -16.61 -12.30
N GLU A 59 -5.28 -17.77 -11.65
CA GLU A 59 -6.56 -18.49 -11.57
C GLU A 59 -7.40 -17.98 -10.39
N SER A 60 -6.74 -17.54 -9.32
CA SER A 60 -7.37 -17.08 -8.10
C SER A 60 -6.64 -15.90 -7.47
N SER A 61 -7.37 -15.07 -6.73
CA SER A 61 -6.77 -14.04 -5.88
C SER A 61 -5.85 -14.60 -4.78
N LYS A 62 -5.87 -15.93 -4.57
CA LYS A 62 -4.98 -16.63 -3.64
C LYS A 62 -3.58 -16.86 -4.22
N ASP A 63 -3.44 -16.77 -5.54
CA ASP A 63 -2.18 -17.00 -6.25
C ASP A 63 -1.27 -15.77 -6.26
N LEU A 64 -1.73 -14.68 -5.63
CA LEU A 64 -0.93 -13.50 -5.41
C LEU A 64 0.29 -13.85 -4.54
N PRO A 65 1.51 -13.50 -4.96
CA PRO A 65 2.71 -13.74 -4.18
C PRO A 65 2.59 -13.08 -2.80
N GLY A 66 3.14 -13.76 -1.79
CA GLY A 66 3.15 -13.25 -0.43
C GLY A 66 3.95 -11.95 -0.32
N ILE A 67 3.64 -11.12 0.69
CA ILE A 67 4.39 -9.87 0.94
C ILE A 67 5.90 -10.12 1.07
N LYS A 68 6.27 -11.24 1.71
CA LYS A 68 7.68 -11.64 1.85
C LYS A 68 8.33 -11.92 0.50
N GLU A 69 7.66 -12.69 -0.37
CA GLU A 69 8.17 -13.03 -1.69
C GLU A 69 8.33 -11.80 -2.58
N LEU A 70 7.40 -10.86 -2.47
CA LEU A 70 7.46 -9.58 -3.20
C LEU A 70 8.61 -8.68 -2.72
N ARG A 71 8.96 -8.72 -1.42
CA ARG A 71 10.16 -8.04 -0.90
C ARG A 71 11.44 -8.73 -1.34
N ASP A 72 11.48 -10.06 -1.26
CA ASP A 72 12.64 -10.85 -1.69
C ASP A 72 12.91 -10.68 -3.20
N ALA A 73 11.86 -10.44 -4.00
CA ALA A 73 11.94 -10.12 -5.43
C ALA A 73 12.31 -8.64 -5.72
N GLY A 74 12.55 -7.81 -4.71
CA GLY A 74 12.88 -6.38 -4.87
C GLY A 74 11.75 -5.51 -5.41
N LEU A 75 10.51 -6.02 -5.43
CA LEU A 75 9.33 -5.32 -5.97
C LEU A 75 8.71 -4.36 -4.95
N LEU A 76 8.96 -4.58 -3.65
CA LEU A 76 8.41 -3.82 -2.52
C LEU A 76 9.50 -3.22 -1.62
N ASP A 77 10.59 -2.72 -2.20
CA ASP A 77 11.57 -1.96 -1.45
C ASP A 77 11.06 -0.54 -1.19
N ASN A 78 10.93 -0.17 0.08
CA ASN A 78 10.61 1.17 0.57
C ASN A 78 11.76 2.18 0.31
N ARG A 79 12.53 2.04 -0.77
CA ARG A 79 13.56 3.03 -1.11
C ARG A 79 12.85 4.36 -1.36
N PRO A 80 13.03 5.36 -0.48
CA PRO A 80 12.49 6.67 -0.74
C PRO A 80 13.07 7.14 -2.09
N PRO A 81 12.29 7.85 -2.92
CA PRO A 81 12.87 8.46 -4.12
C PRO A 81 14.09 9.28 -3.70
N PRO A 82 15.19 9.25 -4.48
CA PRO A 82 16.38 10.02 -4.14
C PRO A 82 15.99 11.49 -3.94
N GLY A 83 16.11 11.98 -2.70
CA GLY A 83 15.65 13.30 -2.26
C GLY A 83 14.56 13.30 -1.17
N SER A 84 13.97 12.16 -0.82
CA SER A 84 13.06 12.03 0.32
C SER A 84 13.86 11.69 1.59
N MET A 85 14.32 12.72 2.29
CA MET A 85 14.88 12.61 3.64
C MET A 85 13.73 12.35 4.61
N THR A 86 13.58 11.12 5.09
CA THR A 86 12.69 10.81 6.22
C THR A 86 13.43 11.11 7.53
N GLU A 87 12.71 11.70 8.50
CA GLU A 87 13.21 12.14 9.81
C GLU A 87 13.93 11.04 10.64
N SER A 88 13.79 9.77 10.25
CA SER A 88 14.46 8.62 10.86
C SER A 88 15.99 8.67 10.83
N ASN A 89 16.58 9.46 9.92
CA ASN A 89 18.04 9.57 9.80
C ASN A 89 18.65 10.62 10.75
N ILE A 90 17.87 11.37 11.53
CA ILE A 90 18.45 12.43 12.40
C ILE A 90 19.08 11.84 13.66
N ASN A 91 18.58 10.70 14.16
CA ASN A 91 19.09 10.09 15.39
C ASN A 91 20.49 9.45 15.24
N ASP A 92 20.87 9.01 14.04
CA ASP A 92 22.17 8.39 13.79
C ASP A 92 23.33 9.41 13.68
N PHE A 93 23.05 10.73 13.70
CA PHE A 93 24.07 11.79 13.64
C PHE A 93 24.37 12.48 14.97
N ILE A 94 23.69 12.11 16.06
CA ILE A 94 23.79 12.84 17.34
C ILE A 94 24.62 12.10 18.43
N GLU A 95 25.01 10.84 18.22
CA GLU A 95 25.71 10.05 19.25
C GLU A 95 27.25 9.98 19.12
N ASP A 96 27.93 11.00 18.57
CA ASP A 96 29.40 10.95 18.40
C ASP A 96 30.12 12.28 18.71
N ASP A 97 29.73 12.99 19.77
CA ASP A 97 30.59 14.07 20.32
C ASP A 97 30.68 14.08 21.87
N ASP A 98 30.52 12.90 22.49
CA ASP A 98 31.04 12.67 23.85
C ASP A 98 32.54 12.36 23.76
N GLN A 99 33.36 13.40 23.61
CA GLN A 99 34.77 13.33 24.01
C GLN A 99 35.07 14.48 24.98
N GLU A 100 34.77 14.21 26.25
CA GLU A 100 35.36 14.89 27.41
C GLU A 100 36.90 14.84 27.36
N ASP A 101 37.50 15.92 27.87
CA ASP A 101 38.87 16.05 28.37
C ASP A 101 40.08 15.85 27.42
N MET A 102 40.74 16.96 27.08
CA MET A 102 42.20 17.06 27.21
C MET A 102 42.65 18.51 27.38
N PHE A 103 42.96 18.85 28.64
CA PHE A 103 44.00 19.78 29.08
C PHE A 103 44.96 20.27 27.97
N GLU A 104 45.02 21.58 27.72
CA GLU A 104 46.12 22.50 28.14
C GLU A 104 45.78 23.97 27.82
#